data_AF-A0A6P0Y3M1-F1
#
_entry.id   AF-A0A6P0Y3M1-F1
#
_cell.length_a   1.000
_cell.length_b   1.000
_cell.length_c   1.000
_cell.angle_alpha   90.00
_cell.angle_beta   90.00
_cell.angle_gamma   90.00
#
_symmetry.space_group_name_H-M   'P 1'
#
loop_
_entity.id
_entity.type
_entity.pdbx_description
1 polymer ?
#
loop_
_entity_poly.entity_id
_entity_poly.type
_entity_poly.pdbx_seq_one_letter_code
_entity_poly.pdbx_strand_id
1 'polypeptide(L)'
;MVGAAKQIEEKLKEIEVAIAEIAKEFYDTYEGYFKVLGEGIRQQLIFASYHICTQGYPEAFLNLSFSQRQKMQSELREIAKLPVRELEELLAQIPEEQENSDETSAPELIMSLLGEGDEEQQEVTSLLKDQKINIEFDSAVLFPTKTSDNEEQKRADRIEENLNQVET
;
A
#
# COMPACT_ATOMS: atom_id res chain seq x y z
N MET A 1 4.36 -50.41 -11.94
CA MET A 1 3.95 -49.09 -12.46
C MET A 1 2.99 -48.33 -11.52
N VAL A 2 2.26 -48.99 -10.62
CA VAL A 2 1.33 -48.33 -9.65
C VAL A 2 2.04 -47.42 -8.63
N GLY A 3 3.27 -47.75 -8.20
CA GLY A 3 4.00 -46.94 -7.22
C GLY A 3 4.45 -45.56 -7.73
N ALA A 4 4.69 -45.41 -9.03
CA ALA A 4 5.12 -44.14 -9.62
C ALA A 4 3.95 -43.15 -9.73
N ALA A 5 2.74 -43.63 -10.04
CA ALA A 5 1.53 -42.81 -10.07
C ALA A 5 1.19 -42.23 -8.69
N LYS A 6 1.27 -43.07 -7.65
CA LYS A 6 1.03 -42.63 -6.26
C LYS A 6 2.04 -41.57 -5.78
N GLN A 7 3.31 -41.69 -6.17
CA GLN A 7 4.33 -40.68 -5.86
C GLN A 7 4.09 -39.35 -6.59
N ILE A 8 3.50 -39.39 -7.79
CA ILE A 8 3.13 -38.17 -8.52
C ILE A 8 1.93 -37.49 -7.85
N GLU A 9 0.92 -38.25 -7.42
CA GLU A 9 -0.22 -37.73 -6.67
C GLU A 9 0.19 -37.08 -5.34
N GLU A 10 1.09 -37.72 -4.58
CA GLU A 10 1.61 -37.16 -3.33
C GLU A 10 2.36 -35.84 -3.59
N LYS A 11 3.19 -35.77 -4.63
CA LYS A 11 3.89 -34.53 -5.02
C LYS A 11 2.97 -33.42 -5.52
N LEU A 12 1.89 -33.77 -6.23
CA LEU A 12 0.89 -32.79 -6.66
C LEU A 12 0.22 -32.14 -5.45
N LYS A 13 -0.15 -32.94 -4.45
CA LYS A 13 -0.70 -32.42 -3.18
C LYS A 13 0.28 -31.52 -2.43
N GLU A 14 1.56 -31.89 -2.40
CA GLU A 14 2.59 -31.03 -1.78
C GLU A 14 2.70 -29.68 -2.49
N ILE A 15 2.62 -29.66 -3.83
CA ILE A 15 2.63 -28.43 -4.63
C ILE A 15 1.37 -27.61 -4.39
N GLU A 16 0.19 -28.23 -4.36
CA GLU A 16 -1.08 -27.56 -4.08
C GLU A 16 -1.07 -26.87 -2.71
N VAL A 17 -0.56 -27.55 -1.68
CA VAL A 17 -0.39 -26.97 -0.33
C VAL A 17 0.60 -25.80 -0.36
N ALA A 18 1.75 -25.95 -1.02
CA ALA A 18 2.73 -24.88 -1.13
C ALA A 18 2.17 -23.65 -1.87
N ILE A 19 1.35 -23.85 -2.91
CA ILE A 19 0.66 -22.76 -3.62
C ILE A 19 -0.29 -22.03 -2.68
N ALA A 20 -1.11 -22.76 -1.90
CA ALA A 20 -2.05 -22.18 -0.95
C ALA A 20 -1.33 -21.39 0.17
N GLU A 21 -0.23 -21.92 0.69
CA GLU A 21 0.59 -21.24 1.70
C GLU A 21 1.18 -19.92 1.16
N ILE A 22 1.75 -19.96 -0.05
CA ILE A 22 2.29 -18.77 -0.72
C ILE A 22 1.19 -17.75 -1.00
N ALA A 23 0.04 -18.17 -1.51
CA ALA A 23 -1.09 -17.29 -1.79
C ALA A 23 -1.55 -16.56 -0.51
N LYS A 24 -1.60 -17.27 0.61
CA LYS A 24 -1.93 -16.69 1.91
C LYS A 24 -0.88 -15.66 2.36
N GLU A 25 0.41 -15.99 2.25
CA GLU A 25 1.48 -15.06 2.62
C GLU A 25 1.46 -13.78 1.78
N PHE A 26 1.15 -13.90 0.48
CA PHE A 26 0.92 -12.75 -0.38
C PHE A 26 -0.25 -11.91 0.10
N TYR A 27 -1.40 -12.53 0.37
CA TYR A 27 -2.59 -11.83 0.85
C TYR A 27 -2.30 -11.04 2.13
N ASP A 28 -1.71 -11.69 3.14
CA ASP A 28 -1.37 -11.08 4.43
C ASP A 28 -0.38 -9.90 4.25
N THR A 29 0.59 -10.05 3.34
CA THR A 29 1.57 -9.00 3.04
C THR A 29 0.93 -7.80 2.35
N TYR A 30 0.08 -8.04 1.34
CA TYR A 30 -0.62 -6.98 0.62
C TYR A 30 -1.65 -6.27 1.49
N GLU A 31 -2.34 -6.98 2.38
CA GLU A 31 -3.22 -6.39 3.39
C GLU A 31 -2.47 -5.35 4.25
N GLY A 32 -1.31 -5.75 4.78
CA GLY A 32 -0.45 -4.85 5.55
C GLY A 32 -0.01 -3.62 4.74
N TYR A 33 0.44 -3.84 3.50
CA TYR A 33 0.90 -2.77 2.62
C TYR A 33 -0.22 -1.78 2.28
N PHE A 34 -1.39 -2.26 1.84
CA PHE A 34 -2.51 -1.41 1.45
C PHE A 34 -3.08 -0.60 2.61
N LYS A 35 -3.09 -1.16 3.81
CA LYS A 35 -3.49 -0.41 5.01
C LYS A 35 -2.57 0.80 5.26
N VAL A 36 -1.26 0.58 5.18
CA VAL A 36 -0.27 1.67 5.35
C VAL A 36 -0.35 2.67 4.21
N LEU A 37 -0.49 2.18 2.97
CA LEU A 37 -0.62 3.02 1.78
C LEU A 37 -1.87 3.90 1.83
N GLY A 38 -3.04 3.33 2.13
CA GLY A 38 -4.30 4.06 2.23
C GLY A 38 -4.25 5.14 3.31
N GLU A 39 -3.68 4.83 4.47
CA GLU A 39 -3.45 5.81 5.53
C GLU A 39 -2.46 6.91 5.10
N GLY A 40 -1.41 6.56 4.36
CA GLY A 40 -0.47 7.52 3.78
C GLY A 40 -1.13 8.47 2.80
N ILE A 41 -1.90 7.95 1.84
CA ILE A 41 -2.66 8.76 0.87
C ILE A 41 -3.61 9.72 1.59
N ARG A 42 -4.34 9.23 2.61
CA ARG A 42 -5.22 10.05 3.43
C ARG A 42 -4.48 11.24 4.04
N GLN A 43 -3.34 10.99 4.69
CA GLN A 43 -2.54 12.04 5.32
C GLN A 43 -2.02 13.04 4.30
N GLN A 44 -1.52 12.57 3.16
CA GLN A 44 -0.98 13.45 2.12
C GLN A 44 -2.03 14.31 1.47
N LEU A 45 -3.23 13.78 1.25
CA LEU A 45 -4.34 14.58 0.74
C LEU A 45 -4.69 15.73 1.69
N ILE A 46 -4.71 15.46 3.00
CA ILE A 46 -4.97 16.49 4.02
C ILE A 46 -3.86 17.54 4.04
N PHE A 47 -2.59 17.13 4.01
CA PHE A 47 -1.46 18.07 4.01
C PHE A 47 -1.40 18.91 2.74
N ALA A 48 -1.55 18.29 1.57
CA ALA A 48 -1.56 19.01 0.29
C ALA A 48 -2.70 20.03 0.25
N SER A 49 -3.89 19.66 0.71
CA SER A 49 -5.03 20.58 0.78
C SER A 49 -4.76 21.75 1.73
N TYR A 50 -4.17 21.47 2.89
CA TYR A 50 -3.77 22.52 3.82
C TYR A 50 -2.75 23.48 3.18
N HIS A 51 -1.74 22.94 2.51
CA HIS A 51 -0.73 23.73 1.81
C HIS A 51 -1.36 24.61 0.72
N ILE A 52 -2.27 24.07 -0.08
CA ILE A 52 -3.01 24.84 -1.09
C ILE A 52 -3.82 25.96 -0.43
N CYS A 53 -4.53 25.67 0.66
CA CYS A 53 -5.39 26.67 1.34
C CYS A 53 -4.61 27.74 2.11
N THR A 54 -3.36 27.51 2.48
CA THR A 54 -2.57 28.43 3.32
C THR A 54 -1.40 29.09 2.60
N GLN A 55 -0.87 28.45 1.56
CA GLN A 55 0.31 28.93 0.83
C GLN A 55 -0.01 29.21 -0.63
N GLY A 56 -0.73 28.31 -1.31
CA GLY A 56 -1.08 28.49 -2.73
C GLY A 56 -2.15 29.56 -2.98
N TYR A 57 -3.25 29.50 -2.23
CA TYR A 57 -4.42 30.37 -2.42
C TYR A 57 -5.04 30.83 -1.08
N PRO A 58 -4.27 31.47 -0.19
CA PRO A 58 -4.76 31.92 1.10
C PRO A 58 -5.95 32.88 0.99
N GLU A 59 -5.90 33.85 0.06
CA GLU A 59 -6.98 34.83 -0.12
C GLU A 59 -8.30 34.19 -0.53
N ALA A 60 -8.26 33.19 -1.42
CA ALA A 60 -9.47 32.47 -1.83
C ALA A 60 -10.09 31.72 -0.64
N PHE A 61 -9.26 31.08 0.18
CA PHE A 61 -9.72 30.39 1.39
C PHE A 61 -10.24 31.38 2.47
N LEU A 62 -9.60 32.54 2.63
CA LEU A 62 -10.04 33.57 3.56
C LEU A 62 -11.36 34.23 3.14
N ASN A 63 -11.63 34.31 1.84
CA ASN A 63 -12.91 34.81 1.33
C ASN A 63 -14.08 33.83 1.55
N LEU A 64 -13.81 32.56 1.88
CA LEU A 64 -14.85 31.61 2.26
C LEU A 64 -15.47 31.99 3.60
N SER A 65 -16.80 31.87 3.69
CA SER A 65 -17.52 31.97 4.95
C SER A 65 -17.19 30.81 5.88
N PHE A 66 -17.51 30.95 7.17
CA PHE A 66 -17.31 29.89 8.15
C PHE A 66 -17.96 28.56 7.74
N SER A 67 -19.22 28.61 7.26
CA SER A 67 -19.93 27.40 6.82
C SER A 67 -19.31 26.76 5.58
N GLN A 68 -18.77 27.56 4.66
CA GLN A 68 -18.07 27.05 3.47
C GLN A 68 -16.75 26.38 3.84
N ARG A 69 -15.98 26.96 4.75
CA ARG A 69 -14.74 26.33 5.25
C ARG A 69 -15.04 25.02 5.97
N GLN A 70 -16.09 24.98 6.79
CA GLN A 70 -16.51 23.76 7.47
C GLN A 70 -16.93 22.68 6.47
N LYS A 71 -17.73 23.05 5.46
CA LYS A 71 -18.15 22.13 4.39
C LYS A 71 -16.95 21.54 3.65
N MET A 72 -16.02 22.39 3.21
CA MET A 72 -14.80 21.97 2.54
C MET A 72 -13.99 20.98 3.39
N GLN A 73 -13.79 21.28 4.67
CA GLN A 73 -13.06 20.40 5.58
C GLN A 73 -13.78 19.05 5.79
N SER A 74 -15.11 19.04 5.88
CA SER A 74 -15.86 17.79 5.99
C SER A 74 -15.78 16.95 4.72
N GLU A 75 -15.98 17.57 3.55
CA GLU A 75 -15.91 16.88 2.26
C GLU A 75 -14.50 16.30 2.03
N LEU A 76 -13.47 17.07 2.35
CA LEU A 76 -12.09 16.62 2.24
C LEU A 76 -11.82 15.40 3.14
N ARG A 77 -12.33 15.39 4.37
CA ARG A 77 -12.19 14.25 5.28
C ARG A 77 -12.92 13.01 4.78
N GLU A 78 -14.06 13.16 4.12
CA GLU A 78 -14.76 12.01 3.51
C GLU A 78 -14.01 11.48 2.29
N ILE A 79 -13.54 12.36 1.41
CA ILE A 79 -12.71 11.96 0.25
C ILE A 79 -11.45 11.24 0.73
N ALA A 80 -10.80 11.74 1.79
CA ALA A 80 -9.58 11.13 2.32
C ALA A 80 -9.79 9.73 2.93
N LYS A 81 -11.03 9.30 3.18
CA LYS A 81 -11.33 7.92 3.60
C LYS A 81 -11.50 6.96 2.43
N LEU A 82 -11.75 7.45 1.22
CA LEU A 82 -12.01 6.62 0.04
C LEU A 82 -10.83 5.69 -0.29
N PRO A 83 -9.57 6.17 -0.33
CA PRO A 83 -8.44 5.32 -0.71
C PRO A 83 -8.25 4.11 0.21
N VAL A 84 -8.51 4.28 1.51
CA VAL A 84 -8.43 3.17 2.48
C VAL A 84 -9.46 2.09 2.13
N ARG A 85 -10.71 2.51 1.89
CA ARG A 85 -11.80 1.59 1.55
C ARG A 85 -11.58 0.92 0.19
N GLU A 86 -11.20 1.69 -0.82
CA GLU A 86 -10.97 1.17 -2.17
C GLU A 86 -9.84 0.14 -2.19
N LEU A 87 -8.77 0.37 -1.43
CA LEU A 87 -7.67 -0.59 -1.33
C LEU A 87 -8.07 -1.84 -0.52
N GLU A 88 -8.87 -1.70 0.54
CA GLU A 88 -9.44 -2.83 1.29
C GLU A 88 -10.41 -3.66 0.42
N GLU A 89 -11.26 -2.99 -0.38
CA GLU A 89 -12.19 -3.65 -1.31
C GLU A 89 -11.46 -4.38 -2.45
N LEU A 90 -10.33 -3.85 -2.92
CA LEU A 90 -9.50 -4.51 -3.93
C LEU A 90 -8.93 -5.84 -3.41
N LEU A 91 -8.57 -5.91 -2.13
CA LEU A 91 -8.12 -7.15 -1.50
C LEU A 91 -9.26 -8.16 -1.34
N ALA A 92 -10.43 -7.70 -0.89
CA ALA A 92 -11.58 -8.56 -0.66
C ALA A 92 -12.14 -9.19 -1.97
N GLN A 93 -11.81 -8.64 -3.13
CA GLN A 93 -12.18 -9.17 -4.44
C GLN A 93 -11.25 -10.29 -4.92
N ILE A 94 -10.10 -10.50 -4.26
CA ILE A 94 -9.26 -11.67 -4.53
C ILE A 94 -10.03 -12.87 -3.99
N PRO A 95 -10.48 -13.80 -4.85
CA PRO A 95 -11.20 -14.96 -4.38
C PRO A 95 -10.27 -15.72 -3.44
N GLU A 96 -10.64 -15.82 -2.16
CA GLU A 96 -10.15 -16.94 -1.39
C GLU A 96 -10.74 -18.18 -2.07
N GLU A 97 -9.91 -18.96 -2.75
CA GLU A 97 -10.24 -20.34 -3.12
C GLU A 97 -10.39 -21.15 -1.82
N GLN A 98 -11.46 -20.91 -1.07
CA GLN A 98 -11.89 -21.76 0.02
C GLN A 98 -12.72 -22.90 -0.54
N GLU A 99 -12.11 -24.08 -0.50
CA GLU A 99 -12.73 -25.36 -0.16
C GLU A 99 -14.17 -25.55 -0.66
N ASN A 100 -14.35 -25.84 -1.94
CA ASN A 100 -15.31 -26.86 -2.34
C ASN A 100 -14.78 -27.60 -3.57
N SER A 101 -14.59 -28.90 -3.37
CA SER A 101 -14.38 -29.89 -4.41
C SER A 101 -15.40 -29.73 -5.55
N ASP A 102 -14.93 -29.39 -6.75
CA ASP A 102 -15.33 -30.09 -7.98
C ASP A 102 -14.40 -29.69 -9.15
N GLU A 103 -13.64 -30.70 -9.59
CA GLU A 103 -13.12 -30.96 -10.95
C GLU A 103 -12.79 -29.79 -11.90
N THR A 104 -12.15 -28.71 -11.43
CA THR A 104 -11.46 -27.80 -12.36
C THR A 104 -9.97 -28.06 -12.24
N SER A 105 -9.45 -28.88 -13.16
CA SER A 105 -8.08 -29.35 -13.17
C SER A 105 -7.12 -28.16 -13.34
N ALA A 106 -6.12 -28.03 -12.47
CA ALA A 106 -5.00 -27.07 -12.53
C ALA A 106 -4.48 -26.73 -13.96
N PRO A 107 -4.46 -27.64 -14.96
CA PRO A 107 -4.19 -27.29 -16.36
C PRO A 107 -5.12 -26.24 -17.01
N GLU A 108 -6.39 -26.08 -16.62
CA GLU A 108 -7.28 -25.05 -17.21
C GLU A 108 -6.93 -23.64 -16.73
N LEU A 109 -6.58 -23.48 -15.45
CA LEU A 109 -6.11 -22.21 -14.89
C LEU A 109 -4.78 -21.78 -15.51
N ILE A 110 -3.86 -22.72 -15.71
CA ILE A 110 -2.57 -22.45 -16.39
C ILE A 110 -2.79 -22.11 -17.88
N MET A 111 -3.77 -22.73 -18.54
CA MET A 111 -4.09 -22.42 -19.95
C MET A 111 -4.79 -21.06 -20.12
N SER A 112 -5.57 -20.63 -19.12
CA SER A 112 -6.12 -19.26 -19.07
C SER A 112 -5.02 -18.21 -18.84
N LEU A 113 -4.09 -18.45 -17.91
CA LEU A 113 -2.95 -17.55 -17.62
C LEU A 113 -1.93 -17.44 -18.77
N LEU A 114 -1.81 -18.47 -19.61
CA LEU A 114 -0.90 -18.51 -20.75
C LEU A 114 -1.59 -18.22 -22.10
N GLY A 115 -2.92 -18.01 -22.10
CA GLY A 115 -3.76 -17.90 -23.30
C GLY A 115 -4.15 -16.49 -23.72
N GLU A 116 -3.95 -15.47 -22.89
CA GLU A 116 -4.24 -14.06 -23.21
C GLU A 116 -2.94 -13.25 -23.29
N GLY A 117 -2.10 -13.63 -24.27
CA GLY A 117 -1.10 -12.74 -24.83
C GLY A 117 -1.70 -11.99 -26.01
N ASP A 118 -1.67 -10.65 -25.93
CA ASP A 118 -2.06 -9.67 -26.95
C ASP A 118 -3.57 -9.38 -26.95
N GLU A 119 -4.09 -8.33 -26.29
CA GLU A 119 -4.22 -7.01 -26.93
C GLU A 119 -4.48 -5.81 -25.98
N GLU A 120 -4.63 -5.96 -24.65
CA GLU A 120 -5.14 -4.86 -23.80
C GLU A 120 -4.11 -3.96 -23.09
N GLN A 121 -2.86 -3.90 -23.56
CA GLN A 121 -1.85 -2.99 -22.95
C GLN A 121 -1.93 -1.53 -23.44
N GLN A 122 -2.84 -1.20 -24.37
CA GLN A 122 -2.86 0.13 -25.01
C GLN A 122 -3.80 1.18 -24.38
N GLU A 123 -4.75 0.82 -23.52
CA GLU A 123 -5.74 1.81 -23.05
C GLU A 123 -5.34 2.51 -21.74
N VAL A 124 -4.72 1.80 -20.80
CA VAL A 124 -4.36 2.36 -19.47
C VAL A 124 -3.23 3.40 -19.56
N THR A 125 -2.33 3.29 -20.54
CA THR A 125 -1.24 4.27 -20.74
C THR A 125 -1.70 5.56 -21.40
N SER A 126 -2.88 5.59 -22.03
CA SER A 126 -3.41 6.78 -22.71
C SER A 126 -4.05 7.78 -21.74
N LEU A 127 -4.63 7.33 -20.63
CA LEU A 127 -5.30 8.19 -19.65
C LEU A 127 -4.35 8.98 -18.75
N LEU A 128 -3.07 8.61 -18.68
CA LEU A 128 -2.05 9.31 -17.88
C LEU A 128 -1.29 10.40 -18.65
N LYS A 129 -1.51 10.52 -19.97
CA LYS A 129 -0.70 11.42 -20.82
C LYS A 129 -1.09 12.89 -20.73
N ASP A 130 -2.31 13.19 -20.25
CA ASP A 130 -2.84 14.56 -20.25
C ASP A 130 -2.69 15.28 -18.90
N GLN A 131 -2.21 14.61 -17.84
CA GLN A 131 -2.00 15.24 -16.55
C GLN A 131 -0.51 15.53 -16.30
N LYS A 132 0.06 16.43 -17.12
CA LYS A 132 1.36 17.03 -16.84
C LYS A 132 1.22 18.13 -15.77
N ILE A 133 0.90 17.72 -14.55
CA ILE A 133 1.06 18.60 -13.38
C ILE A 133 2.50 18.38 -12.91
N ASN A 134 3.34 19.41 -13.06
CA ASN A 134 4.64 19.47 -12.40
C ASN A 134 4.38 19.58 -10.88
N ILE A 135 4.17 18.46 -10.22
CA ILE A 135 4.30 18.38 -8.77
C ILE A 135 5.76 18.01 -8.51
N GLU A 136 6.57 19.00 -8.20
CA GLU A 136 7.92 18.78 -7.69
C GLU A 136 7.78 18.12 -6.31
N PHE A 137 7.97 16.81 -6.28
CA PHE A 137 7.73 15.95 -5.13
C PHE A 137 8.97 15.97 -4.25
N ASP A 138 9.08 16.96 -3.36
CA ASP A 138 10.16 16.97 -2.36
C ASP A 138 9.81 16.01 -1.21
N SER A 139 10.32 14.78 -1.32
CA SER A 139 10.10 13.73 -0.33
C SER A 139 10.62 14.10 1.07
N ALA A 140 11.51 15.09 1.18
CA ALA A 140 12.09 15.51 2.46
C ALA A 140 11.10 16.30 3.34
N VAL A 141 10.08 16.93 2.76
CA VAL A 141 9.04 17.67 3.50
C VAL A 141 7.93 16.73 3.99
N LEU A 142 7.72 15.62 3.26
CA LEU A 142 6.56 14.75 3.40
C LEU A 142 6.71 13.68 4.48
N PHE A 143 7.92 13.20 4.66
CA PHE A 143 8.32 12.31 5.75
C PHE A 143 9.30 13.08 6.63
N PRO A 144 8.83 13.84 7.63
CA PRO A 144 9.71 14.14 8.75
C PRO A 144 10.07 12.78 9.34
N THR A 145 11.22 12.24 8.92
CA THR A 145 11.95 11.33 9.77
C THR A 145 12.09 12.12 11.05
N LYS A 146 11.38 11.71 12.10
CA LYS A 146 11.81 12.06 13.44
C LYS A 146 13.15 11.36 13.57
N THR A 147 14.21 11.94 12.99
CA THR A 147 15.52 11.79 13.57
C THR A 147 15.31 12.30 14.98
N SER A 148 15.24 11.33 15.88
CA SER A 148 15.26 11.54 17.31
C SER A 148 16.67 12.02 17.65
N ASP A 149 17.06 13.17 17.11
CA ASP A 149 18.38 13.80 17.25
C ASP A 149 18.66 14.22 18.70
N ASN A 150 17.72 13.96 19.61
CA ASN A 150 17.85 14.27 21.03
C ASN A 150 17.98 13.04 21.94
N GLU A 151 17.85 11.81 21.42
CA GLU A 151 18.00 10.58 22.23
C GLU A 151 19.25 9.78 21.86
N GLU A 152 19.71 9.81 20.61
CA GLU A 152 20.99 9.16 20.23
C GLU A 152 22.20 9.96 20.72
N GLN A 153 22.17 11.29 20.66
CA GLN A 153 23.23 12.15 21.20
C GLN A 153 23.33 12.02 22.74
N LYS A 154 22.19 11.99 23.44
CA LYS A 154 22.14 11.79 24.90
C LYS A 154 22.58 10.40 25.36
N ARG A 155 22.42 9.39 24.50
CA ARG A 155 22.92 8.03 24.77
C ARG A 155 24.42 7.93 24.49
N ALA A 156 24.93 8.59 23.45
CA ALA A 156 26.36 8.65 23.17
C ALA A 156 27.14 9.40 24.29
N ASP A 157 26.63 10.55 24.74
CA ASP A 157 27.27 11.34 25.80
C ASP A 157 27.26 10.60 27.16
N ARG A 158 26.21 9.81 27.45
CA ARG A 158 26.15 8.97 28.66
C ARG A 158 27.06 7.76 28.62
N ILE A 159 27.42 7.25 27.44
CA ILE A 159 28.32 6.10 27.31
C ILE A 159 29.78 6.55 27.49
N GLU A 160 30.17 7.71 26.94
CA GLU A 160 31.51 8.27 27.16
C GLU A 160 31.77 8.69 28.62
N GLU A 161 30.77 9.23 29.32
CA GLU A 161 30.92 9.61 30.73
C GLU A 161 31.12 8.39 31.66
N ASN A 162 30.52 7.24 31.33
CA ASN A 162 30.68 6.01 32.12
C ASN A 162 32.00 5.27 31.82
N LEU A 163 32.57 5.40 30.61
CA LEU A 163 33.87 4.82 30.28
C LEU A 163 35.03 5.55 30.99
N ASN A 164 34.93 6.88 31.14
CA ASN A 164 35.95 7.68 31.82
C ASN A 164 35.93 7.57 33.36
N GLN A 165 34.91 6.95 33.97
CA GLN A 165 34.87 6.71 35.42
C GLN A 165 35.38 5.31 35.83
N VAL A 166 35.73 4.44 34.86
CA VAL A 166 36.22 3.08 35.13
C VAL A 166 37.76 2.98 35.04
N GLU A 167 38.44 4.00 34.51
CA GLU A 167 39.92 4.03 34.35
C GLU A 167 40.68 4.99 35.31
N THR A 168 40.08 5.39 36.44
CA THR A 168 40.79 6.06 37.55
C THR A 168 40.52 5.37 38.87
#